data_AF-A0A1G6JFV5-F1
#
_entry.id   AF-A0A1G6JFV5-F1
#
_cell.length_a   1.000
_cell.length_b   1.000
_cell.length_c   1.000
_cell.angle_alpha   90.00
_cell.angle_beta   90.00
_cell.angle_gamma   90.00
#
_symmetry.space_group_name_H-M   'P 1'
#
loop_
_entity.id
_entity.type
_entity.pdbx_description
1 polymer ?
#
loop_
_entity_poly.entity_id
_entity_poly.type
_entity_poly.pdbx_seq_one_letter_code
_entity_poly.pdbx_strand_id
1 'polypeptide(L)'
;MIRLLLDGDPMLGPADTFEQRESVSLAVLTLMERLSPLERAVYLLREAFSHSHAEIAEILDITESASQQHLHRARHRIAAARRRGEVDPASARRIAEEFLAAASSGRTERLVALLTDDATAISDGAGLTEVLLRYDAPQRIAAVARAGLTPTPAKRRFIGGTPAVHYALVNRGPAILFVLGDRVVGAVTFDIAGGKIAFVRGIAAPTRLTRLAEAWRRHEPDAPLITQW
;
A
#
# COMPACT_ATOMS: atom_id res chain seq x y z
N MET A 1 48.64 5.14 14.70
CA MET A 1 47.46 5.57 15.48
C MET A 1 46.81 6.71 14.72
N ILE A 2 45.80 6.43 13.89
CA ILE A 2 45.04 7.44 13.14
C ILE A 2 43.56 7.21 13.45
N ARG A 3 42.98 8.19 14.12
CA ARG A 3 41.59 8.25 14.57
C ARG A 3 40.75 8.67 13.36
N LEU A 4 39.94 7.77 12.82
CA LEU A 4 39.05 8.09 11.70
C LEU A 4 37.81 8.82 12.23
N LEU A 5 37.63 10.03 11.71
CA LEU A 5 36.60 11.00 12.06
C LEU A 5 35.38 10.74 11.15
N LEU A 6 34.61 9.71 11.45
CA LEU A 6 33.28 9.47 10.85
C LEU A 6 32.34 9.05 11.99
N ASP A 7 32.09 9.99 12.88
CA ASP A 7 30.93 9.93 13.76
C ASP A 7 29.68 10.13 12.88
N GLY A 8 28.89 9.06 12.77
CA GLY A 8 27.47 9.07 12.40
C GLY A 8 27.11 9.72 11.08
N ASP A 9 27.01 8.91 10.01
CA ASP A 9 26.12 9.24 8.90
C ASP A 9 24.68 9.36 9.47
N PRO A 10 24.05 10.55 9.43
CA PRO A 10 22.75 10.79 10.06
C PRO A 10 21.62 9.96 9.41
N MET A 11 21.84 9.42 8.20
CA MET A 11 20.88 8.52 7.55
C MET A 11 20.94 7.08 8.07
N LEU A 12 22.07 6.64 8.64
CA LEU A 12 22.34 5.24 8.96
C LEU A 12 22.53 4.96 10.45
N GLY A 13 22.80 5.99 11.26
CA GLY A 13 23.09 5.82 12.70
C GLY A 13 24.33 4.94 12.96
N PRO A 14 24.77 4.81 14.22
CA PRO A 14 25.89 3.93 14.54
C PRO A 14 25.48 2.46 14.38
N ALA A 15 25.96 1.82 13.32
CA ALA A 15 25.89 0.37 13.13
C ALA A 15 27.28 -0.24 13.34
N ASP A 16 27.43 -0.98 14.44
CA ASP A 16 28.72 -1.46 14.97
C ASP A 16 29.23 -2.75 14.30
N THR A 17 28.39 -3.45 13.52
CA THR A 17 28.76 -4.71 12.84
C THR A 17 28.51 -4.67 11.33
N PHE A 18 29.27 -5.45 10.57
CA PHE A 18 29.13 -5.58 9.11
C PHE A 18 27.72 -6.05 8.71
N GLU A 19 27.17 -7.03 9.42
CA GLU A 19 25.82 -7.55 9.21
C GLU A 19 24.73 -6.50 9.48
N GLN A 20 24.91 -5.65 10.50
CA GLN A 20 23.99 -4.52 10.74
C GLN A 20 24.11 -3.46 9.65
N ARG A 21 25.31 -3.15 9.16
CA ARG A 21 25.49 -2.19 8.06
C ARG A 21 24.81 -2.68 6.79
N GLU A 22 24.95 -3.96 6.45
CA GLU A 22 24.28 -4.57 5.30
C GLU A 22 22.75 -4.59 5.44
N SER A 23 22.24 -4.94 6.63
CA SER A 23 20.81 -4.91 6.95
C SER A 23 20.22 -3.48 6.86
N VAL A 24 20.93 -2.49 7.39
CA VAL A 24 20.54 -1.07 7.33
C VAL A 24 20.60 -0.57 5.87
N SER A 25 21.62 -0.93 5.10
CA SER A 25 21.70 -0.58 3.67
C SER A 25 20.53 -1.14 2.86
N LEU A 26 20.15 -2.40 3.07
CA LEU A 26 18.99 -3.01 2.42
C LEU A 26 17.67 -2.37 2.85
N ALA A 27 17.53 -2.02 4.14
CA ALA A 27 16.35 -1.34 4.66
C ALA A 27 16.19 0.06 4.03
N VAL A 28 17.28 0.82 3.91
CA VAL A 28 17.30 2.14 3.25
C VAL A 28 16.99 2.02 1.76
N LEU A 29 17.62 1.07 1.04
CA LEU A 29 17.33 0.81 -0.38
C LEU A 29 15.85 0.49 -0.60
N THR A 30 15.28 -0.40 0.21
CA THR A 30 13.86 -0.77 0.16
C THR A 30 12.93 0.42 0.44
N LEU A 31 13.31 1.31 1.36
CA LEU A 31 12.56 2.53 1.66
C LEU A 31 12.61 3.52 0.50
N MET A 32 13.75 3.62 -0.19
CA MET A 32 13.97 4.51 -1.33
C MET A 32 13.28 4.06 -2.62
N GLU A 33 13.10 2.75 -2.84
CA GLU A 33 12.33 2.21 -3.98
C GLU A 33 10.85 2.65 -4.00
N ARG A 34 10.31 3.08 -2.84
CA ARG A 34 8.90 3.45 -2.67
C ARG A 34 8.61 4.93 -2.98
N LEU A 35 9.64 5.72 -3.23
CA LEU A 35 9.53 7.14 -3.57
C LEU A 35 9.52 7.33 -5.09
N SER A 36 8.83 8.37 -5.57
CA SER A 36 9.03 8.80 -6.96
C SER A 36 10.50 9.25 -7.17
N PRO A 37 11.02 9.25 -8.40
CA PRO A 37 12.37 9.74 -8.67
C PRO A 37 12.65 11.12 -8.08
N LEU A 38 11.68 12.04 -8.20
CA LEU A 38 11.80 13.41 -7.71
C LEU A 38 11.70 13.50 -6.18
N GLU A 39 10.83 12.71 -5.55
CA GLU A 39 10.74 12.63 -4.09
C GLU A 39 12.00 12.06 -3.45
N ARG A 40 12.61 11.06 -4.10
CA ARG A 40 13.88 10.48 -3.68
C ARG A 40 15.03 11.46 -3.81
N ALA A 41 15.14 12.16 -4.94
CA ALA A 41 16.17 13.18 -5.14
C ALA A 41 16.08 14.29 -4.10
N VAL A 42 14.88 14.84 -3.89
CA VAL A 42 14.61 15.86 -2.86
C VAL A 42 14.95 15.35 -1.46
N TYR A 43 14.53 14.13 -1.11
CA TYR A 43 14.78 13.55 0.21
C TYR A 43 16.29 13.36 0.48
N LEU A 44 17.04 12.83 -0.48
CA LEU A 44 18.49 12.62 -0.34
C LEU A 44 19.25 13.94 -0.22
N LEU A 45 18.99 14.88 -1.13
CA LEU A 45 19.64 16.20 -1.10
C LEU A 45 19.38 16.93 0.23
N ARG A 46 18.18 16.75 0.81
CA ARG A 46 17.83 17.39 2.08
C ARG A 46 18.41 16.67 3.30
N GLU A 47 18.25 15.35 3.40
CA GLU A 47 18.50 14.60 4.64
C GLU A 47 19.93 14.05 4.72
N ALA A 48 20.53 13.69 3.58
CA ALA A 48 21.90 13.17 3.53
C ALA A 48 22.92 14.29 3.26
N PHE A 49 22.56 15.23 2.38
CA PHE A 49 23.47 16.30 1.95
C PHE A 49 23.15 17.68 2.55
N SER A 50 22.10 17.79 3.37
CA SER A 50 21.75 19.01 4.12
C SER A 50 21.49 20.27 3.27
N HIS A 51 21.10 20.13 2.00
CA HIS A 51 20.78 21.27 1.15
C HIS A 51 19.50 22.02 1.57
N SER A 52 19.49 23.34 1.35
CA SER A 52 18.31 24.19 1.49
C SER A 52 17.25 23.87 0.42
N HIS A 53 15.98 24.24 0.64
CA HIS A 53 14.95 24.01 -0.37
C HIS A 53 15.18 24.86 -1.62
N ALA A 54 15.76 26.05 -1.47
CA ALA A 54 16.19 26.91 -2.57
C ALA A 54 17.28 26.26 -3.42
N GLU A 55 18.33 25.71 -2.79
CA GLU A 55 19.40 24.99 -3.51
C GLU A 55 18.86 23.75 -4.24
N ILE A 56 17.96 22.99 -3.60
CA ILE A 56 17.33 21.82 -4.22
C ILE A 56 16.46 22.23 -5.42
N ALA A 57 15.75 23.36 -5.31
CA ALA A 57 14.92 23.90 -6.38
C ALA A 57 15.75 24.25 -7.62
N GLU A 58 16.91 24.88 -7.43
CA GLU A 58 17.87 25.16 -8.50
C GLU A 58 18.44 23.89 -9.12
N ILE A 59 18.87 22.91 -8.29
CA ILE A 59 19.48 21.66 -8.77
C ILE A 59 18.50 20.81 -9.59
N LEU A 60 17.22 20.78 -9.20
CA LEU A 60 16.22 19.89 -9.78
C LEU A 60 15.28 20.59 -10.77
N ASP A 61 15.49 21.88 -11.04
CA ASP A 61 14.64 22.71 -11.90
C ASP A 61 13.15 22.65 -11.49
N ILE A 62 12.89 22.89 -10.21
CA ILE A 62 11.54 22.94 -9.61
C ILE A 62 11.37 24.17 -8.75
N THR A 63 10.14 24.49 -8.35
CA THR A 63 9.93 25.56 -7.37
C THR A 63 10.35 25.11 -5.96
N GLU A 64 10.74 26.07 -5.11
CA GLU A 64 11.02 25.79 -3.69
C GLU A 64 9.81 25.17 -2.97
N SER A 65 8.60 25.62 -3.31
CA SER A 65 7.35 25.04 -2.81
C SER A 65 7.14 23.59 -3.24
N ALA A 66 7.53 23.23 -4.47
CA ALA A 66 7.48 21.85 -4.94
C ALA A 66 8.49 20.99 -4.17
N SER A 67 9.71 21.50 -3.93
CA SER A 67 10.73 20.83 -3.10
C SER A 67 10.19 20.51 -1.69
N GLN A 68 9.57 21.47 -1.02
CA GLN A 68 8.94 21.26 0.29
C GLN A 68 7.83 20.19 0.25
N GLN A 69 6.96 20.24 -0.77
CA GLN A 69 5.90 19.25 -0.93
C GLN A 69 6.44 17.85 -1.20
N HIS A 70 7.46 17.71 -2.04
CA HIS A 70 8.11 16.43 -2.34
C HIS A 70 8.77 15.84 -1.09
N LEU A 71 9.45 16.67 -0.28
CA LEU A 71 10.02 16.23 0.99
C LEU A 71 8.95 15.76 1.97
N HIS A 72 7.87 16.52 2.12
CA HIS A 72 6.75 16.15 2.98
C HIS A 72 6.14 14.79 2.56
N ARG A 73 5.88 14.62 1.26
CA ARG A 73 5.38 13.37 0.69
C ARG A 73 6.36 12.21 0.87
N ALA A 74 7.67 12.45 0.73
CA ALA A 74 8.70 11.45 0.96
C ALA A 74 8.72 10.98 2.42
N ARG A 75 8.77 11.91 3.37
CA ARG A 75 8.71 11.63 4.81
C ARG A 75 7.45 10.87 5.20
N HIS A 76 6.31 11.24 4.66
CA HIS A 76 5.06 10.52 4.90
C HIS A 76 5.11 9.08 4.39
N ARG A 77 5.64 8.84 3.18
CA ARG A 77 5.79 7.48 2.62
C ARG A 77 6.81 6.64 3.38
N ILE A 78 7.91 7.23 3.83
CA ILE A 78 8.92 6.57 4.66
C ILE A 78 8.35 6.23 6.04
N ALA A 79 7.63 7.14 6.67
CA ALA A 79 6.97 6.90 7.95
C ALA A 79 5.88 5.81 7.85
N ALA A 80 5.09 5.81 6.76
CA ALA A 80 4.14 4.73 6.47
C ALA A 80 4.86 3.40 6.20
N ALA A 81 6.04 3.42 5.58
CA ALA A 81 6.86 2.22 5.38
C ALA A 81 7.51 1.71 6.67
N ARG A 82 7.92 2.59 7.58
CA ARG A 82 8.50 2.23 8.88
C ARG A 82 7.45 1.65 9.83
N ARG A 83 6.22 2.17 9.80
CA ARG A 83 5.04 1.60 10.49
C ARG A 83 4.66 0.19 10.01
N ARG A 84 5.17 -0.25 8.85
CA ARG A 84 4.90 -1.58 8.26
C ARG A 84 5.87 -2.67 8.73
N GLY A 85 6.82 -2.38 9.63
CA GLY A 85 7.51 -3.42 10.38
C GLY A 85 6.79 -3.64 11.70
N GLU A 86 5.94 -4.67 11.79
CA GLU A 86 5.46 -5.35 13.03
C GLU A 86 4.12 -6.09 12.88
N VAL A 87 3.47 -6.14 11.71
CA VAL A 87 2.30 -7.01 11.55
C VAL A 87 2.76 -8.39 11.10
N ASP A 88 2.66 -9.36 12.00
CA ASP A 88 2.81 -10.79 11.70
C ASP A 88 1.98 -11.15 10.44
N PRO A 89 2.58 -11.79 9.40
CA PRO A 89 1.88 -12.14 8.17
C PRO A 89 0.59 -12.95 8.38
N ALA A 90 0.56 -13.84 9.38
CA ALA A 90 -0.63 -14.61 9.70
C ALA A 90 -1.75 -13.70 10.24
N SER A 91 -1.40 -12.74 11.09
CA SER A 91 -2.32 -11.72 11.58
C SER A 91 -2.81 -10.79 10.47
N ALA A 92 -1.95 -10.37 9.54
CA ALA A 92 -2.35 -9.58 8.38
C ALA A 92 -3.35 -10.33 7.48
N ARG A 93 -3.11 -11.64 7.25
CA ARG A 93 -4.03 -12.50 6.52
C ARG A 93 -5.39 -12.62 7.21
N ARG A 94 -5.41 -12.90 8.52
CA ARG A 94 -6.66 -12.97 9.31
C ARG A 94 -7.47 -11.68 9.22
N ILE A 95 -6.83 -10.51 9.36
CA ILE A 95 -7.51 -9.21 9.25
C ILE A 95 -8.13 -9.02 7.86
N ALA A 96 -7.43 -9.40 6.79
CA ALA A 96 -7.96 -9.31 5.43
C ALA A 96 -9.16 -10.27 5.22
N GLU A 97 -9.07 -11.50 5.71
CA GLU A 97 -10.16 -12.48 5.66
C GLU A 97 -11.39 -12.02 6.46
N GLU A 98 -11.19 -11.46 7.66
CA GLU A 98 -12.26 -10.89 8.48
C GLU A 98 -12.92 -9.69 7.81
N PHE A 99 -12.13 -8.83 7.15
CA PHE A 99 -12.67 -7.72 6.35
C PHE A 99 -13.54 -8.24 5.20
N LEU A 100 -13.07 -9.24 4.45
CA LEU A 100 -13.83 -9.87 3.36
C LEU A 100 -15.16 -10.45 3.87
N ALA A 101 -15.10 -11.18 4.98
CA ALA A 101 -16.25 -11.82 5.59
C ALA A 101 -17.27 -10.79 6.09
N ALA A 102 -16.83 -9.75 6.81
CA ALA A 102 -17.71 -8.71 7.32
C ALA A 102 -18.33 -7.86 6.19
N ALA A 103 -17.57 -7.58 5.12
CA ALA A 103 -18.05 -6.82 3.96
C ALA A 103 -19.11 -7.60 3.16
N SER A 104 -18.93 -8.92 3.00
CA SER A 104 -19.85 -9.77 2.24
C SER A 104 -21.06 -10.21 3.07
N SER A 105 -20.95 -10.32 4.39
CA SER A 105 -22.04 -10.76 5.29
C SER A 105 -22.97 -9.64 5.76
N GLY A 106 -22.70 -8.39 5.41
CA GLY A 106 -23.49 -7.22 5.83
C GLY A 106 -23.30 -6.76 7.28
N ARG A 107 -22.32 -7.30 8.01
CA ARG A 107 -22.03 -6.97 9.42
C ARG A 107 -21.20 -5.69 9.50
N THR A 108 -21.86 -4.55 9.29
CA THR A 108 -21.22 -3.22 9.18
C THR A 108 -20.40 -2.86 10.41
N GLU A 109 -20.91 -3.17 11.60
CA GLU A 109 -20.26 -2.85 12.88
C GLU A 109 -18.93 -3.58 13.03
N ARG A 110 -18.87 -4.85 12.58
CA ARG A 110 -17.62 -5.62 12.59
C ARG A 110 -16.60 -5.05 11.62
N LEU A 111 -17.05 -4.57 10.47
CA LEU A 111 -16.14 -3.98 9.49
C LEU A 111 -15.59 -2.63 9.99
N VAL A 112 -16.41 -1.82 10.66
CA VAL A 112 -15.96 -0.59 11.32
C VAL A 112 -14.96 -0.90 12.43
N ALA A 113 -15.18 -1.97 13.23
CA ALA A 113 -14.27 -2.36 14.31
C ALA A 113 -12.86 -2.75 13.83
N LEU A 114 -12.72 -3.22 12.58
CA LEU A 114 -11.44 -3.55 11.95
C LEU A 114 -10.64 -2.30 11.50
N LEU A 115 -11.27 -1.13 11.44
CA LEU A 115 -10.66 0.11 10.96
C LEU A 115 -10.08 0.90 12.13
N THR A 116 -9.00 1.65 11.87
CA THR A 116 -8.58 2.72 12.79
C THR A 116 -9.59 3.87 12.73
N ASP A 117 -9.62 4.70 13.76
CA ASP A 117 -10.56 5.83 13.83
C ASP A 117 -10.32 6.86 12.71
N ASP A 118 -9.08 6.96 12.24
CA ASP A 118 -8.60 7.82 11.15
C ASP A 118 -8.47 7.08 9.81
N ALA A 119 -9.06 5.89 9.68
CA ALA A 119 -8.90 5.10 8.47
C ALA A 119 -9.42 5.83 7.22
N THR A 120 -8.69 5.68 6.12
CA THR A 120 -9.06 6.26 4.82
C THR A 120 -9.16 5.17 3.74
N ALA A 121 -9.92 5.42 2.69
CA ALA A 121 -10.00 4.51 1.55
C ALA A 121 -10.02 5.24 0.21
N ILE A 122 -9.48 4.56 -0.80
CA ILE A 122 -9.54 5.00 -2.20
C ILE A 122 -10.11 3.89 -3.08
N SER A 123 -10.99 4.26 -4.00
CA SER A 123 -11.52 3.37 -5.04
C SER A 123 -11.34 3.99 -6.42
N ASP A 124 -11.06 3.16 -7.42
CA ASP A 124 -11.06 3.58 -8.83
C ASP A 124 -12.46 3.53 -9.48
N GLY A 125 -13.51 3.28 -8.69
CA GLY A 125 -14.88 3.22 -9.18
C GLY A 125 -15.11 2.09 -10.18
N ALA A 126 -14.25 1.06 -10.19
CA ALA A 126 -14.24 0.00 -11.21
C ALA A 126 -14.05 0.51 -12.65
N GLY A 127 -13.44 1.69 -12.82
CA GLY A 127 -13.27 2.34 -14.12
C GLY A 127 -14.54 3.00 -14.66
N LEU A 128 -15.60 3.10 -13.85
CA LEU A 128 -16.85 3.80 -14.21
C LEU A 128 -16.78 5.31 -13.94
N THR A 129 -15.70 5.78 -13.31
CA THR A 129 -15.46 7.19 -13.00
C THR A 129 -14.07 7.61 -13.50
N GLU A 130 -13.95 8.84 -13.98
CA GLU A 130 -12.64 9.40 -14.40
C GLU A 130 -11.75 9.74 -13.20
N VAL A 131 -12.37 10.00 -12.04
CA VAL A 131 -11.71 10.42 -10.81
C VAL A 131 -11.74 9.31 -9.77
N LEU A 132 -10.67 9.19 -8.98
CA LEU A 132 -10.61 8.31 -7.83
C LEU A 132 -11.54 8.79 -6.71
N LEU A 133 -12.35 7.87 -6.18
CA LEU A 133 -13.23 8.12 -5.05
C LEU A 133 -12.44 8.01 -3.75
N ARG A 134 -12.65 8.93 -2.82
CA ARG A 134 -11.99 8.96 -1.50
C ARG A 134 -13.01 8.93 -0.38
N TYR A 135 -12.68 8.22 0.69
CA TYR A 135 -13.53 8.05 1.86
C TYR A 135 -12.69 8.20 3.12
N ASP A 136 -13.00 9.22 3.92
CA ASP A 136 -12.18 9.62 5.07
C ASP A 136 -12.88 9.32 6.41
N ALA A 137 -13.81 8.37 6.42
CA ALA A 137 -14.57 7.99 7.61
C ALA A 137 -14.83 6.47 7.63
N PRO A 138 -14.57 5.76 8.75
CA PRO A 138 -14.74 4.31 8.84
C PRO A 138 -16.12 3.80 8.42
N GLN A 139 -17.18 4.54 8.75
CA GLN A 139 -18.55 4.17 8.40
C GLN A 139 -18.81 4.24 6.89
N ARG A 140 -18.21 5.24 6.22
CA ARG A 140 -18.29 5.37 4.75
C ARG A 140 -17.47 4.30 4.06
N ILE A 141 -16.27 4.02 4.56
CA ILE A 141 -15.45 2.90 4.10
C ILE A 141 -16.24 1.60 4.20
N ALA A 142 -16.94 1.41 5.32
CA ALA A 142 -17.71 0.20 5.53
C ALA A 142 -18.90 0.05 4.58
N ALA A 143 -19.65 1.14 4.36
CA ALA A 143 -20.74 1.17 3.40
C ALA A 143 -20.27 0.83 1.98
N VAL A 144 -19.15 1.43 1.55
CA VAL A 144 -18.60 1.23 0.20
C VAL A 144 -17.97 -0.16 0.05
N ALA A 145 -17.26 -0.65 1.06
CA ALA A 145 -16.72 -2.01 1.08
C ALA A 145 -17.84 -3.04 0.94
N ARG A 146 -18.95 -2.87 1.67
CA ARG A 146 -20.13 -3.72 1.51
C ARG A 146 -20.72 -3.63 0.11
N ALA A 147 -20.95 -2.41 -0.36
CA ALA A 147 -21.50 -2.18 -1.70
C ALA A 147 -20.61 -2.76 -2.79
N GLY A 148 -19.28 -2.77 -2.61
CA GLY A 148 -18.28 -3.33 -3.53
C GLY A 148 -18.11 -4.86 -3.41
N LEU A 149 -18.18 -5.41 -2.20
CA LEU A 149 -17.82 -6.81 -1.89
C LEU A 149 -19.01 -7.75 -1.69
N THR A 150 -20.25 -7.24 -1.73
CA THR A 150 -21.45 -8.08 -1.83
C THR A 150 -21.58 -8.61 -3.27
N PRO A 151 -21.59 -9.94 -3.50
CA PRO A 151 -21.84 -10.48 -4.82
C PRO A 151 -23.27 -10.17 -5.28
N THR A 152 -23.44 -9.72 -6.52
CA THR A 152 -24.75 -9.51 -7.12
C THR A 152 -24.78 -10.03 -8.57
N PRO A 153 -25.95 -10.43 -9.10
CA PRO A 153 -26.06 -10.85 -10.50
C PRO A 153 -25.55 -9.79 -11.48
N ALA A 154 -25.81 -8.51 -11.20
CA ALA A 154 -25.32 -7.40 -12.02
C ALA A 154 -23.79 -7.33 -12.08
N LYS A 155 -23.11 -7.54 -10.94
CA LYS A 155 -21.64 -7.56 -10.90
C LYS A 155 -21.06 -8.76 -11.62
N ARG A 156 -21.63 -9.95 -11.42
CA ARG A 156 -21.20 -11.17 -12.12
C ARG A 156 -21.33 -11.01 -13.63
N ARG A 157 -22.41 -10.37 -14.10
CA ARG A 157 -22.57 -9.99 -15.51
C ARG A 157 -21.52 -8.98 -15.97
N PHE A 158 -21.25 -7.95 -15.17
CA PHE A 158 -20.25 -6.91 -15.48
C PHE A 158 -18.83 -7.48 -15.63
N ILE A 159 -18.41 -8.37 -14.73
CA ILE A 159 -17.07 -9.00 -14.77
C ILE A 159 -17.00 -10.21 -15.72
N GLY A 160 -18.16 -10.71 -16.18
CA GLY A 160 -18.27 -11.83 -17.11
C GLY A 160 -18.23 -13.22 -16.46
N GLY A 161 -18.56 -13.35 -15.17
CA GLY A 161 -18.61 -14.63 -14.48
C GLY A 161 -18.60 -14.53 -12.96
N THR A 162 -18.28 -15.66 -12.32
CA THR A 162 -18.21 -15.81 -10.86
C THR A 162 -16.74 -16.03 -10.48
N PRO A 163 -16.03 -15.01 -9.97
CA PRO A 163 -14.61 -15.11 -9.67
C PRO A 163 -14.37 -15.97 -8.43
N ALA A 164 -13.20 -16.62 -8.38
CA ALA A 164 -12.62 -17.09 -7.13
C ALA A 164 -11.98 -15.90 -6.38
N VAL A 165 -11.86 -16.02 -5.06
CA VAL A 165 -11.25 -15.02 -4.19
C VAL A 165 -10.00 -15.60 -3.57
N HIS A 166 -8.87 -14.92 -3.75
CA HIS A 166 -7.58 -15.35 -3.22
C HIS A 166 -7.01 -14.30 -2.27
N TYR A 167 -6.26 -14.77 -1.28
CA TYR A 167 -5.32 -13.93 -0.54
C TYR A 167 -4.00 -13.86 -1.31
N ALA A 168 -3.35 -12.70 -1.33
CA ALA A 168 -2.02 -12.53 -1.90
C ALA A 168 -1.28 -11.36 -1.24
N LEU A 169 0.03 -11.29 -1.49
CA LEU A 169 0.84 -10.10 -1.17
C LEU A 169 1.03 -9.24 -2.43
N VAL A 170 0.44 -8.03 -2.43
CA VAL A 170 0.63 -7.04 -3.49
C VAL A 170 1.52 -5.93 -2.96
N ASN A 171 2.67 -5.70 -3.60
CA ASN A 171 3.69 -4.75 -3.12
C ASN A 171 4.11 -4.99 -1.66
N ARG A 172 4.22 -6.26 -1.25
CA ARG A 172 4.49 -6.72 0.13
C ARG A 172 3.41 -6.36 1.16
N GLY A 173 2.23 -5.89 0.72
CA GLY A 173 1.07 -5.67 1.57
C GLY A 173 -0.01 -6.74 1.38
N PRO A 174 -0.83 -7.04 2.40
CA PRO A 174 -1.93 -7.99 2.29
C PRO A 174 -2.97 -7.50 1.28
N ALA A 175 -3.48 -8.43 0.47
CA ALA A 175 -4.49 -8.15 -0.54
C ALA A 175 -5.47 -9.31 -0.70
N ILE A 176 -6.69 -8.96 -1.12
CA ILE A 176 -7.69 -9.87 -1.63
C ILE A 176 -7.80 -9.66 -3.13
N LEU A 177 -7.72 -10.74 -3.89
CA LEU A 177 -7.83 -10.74 -5.35
C LEU A 177 -9.09 -11.45 -5.78
N PHE A 178 -9.80 -10.87 -6.74
CA PHE A 178 -10.94 -11.48 -7.42
C PHE A 178 -10.44 -11.97 -8.77
N VAL A 179 -10.48 -13.28 -8.99
CA VAL A 179 -9.84 -13.94 -10.13
C VAL A 179 -10.89 -14.74 -10.90
N LEU A 180 -11.08 -14.42 -12.17
CA LEU A 180 -11.94 -15.16 -13.07
C LEU A 180 -11.06 -15.93 -14.05
N GLY A 181 -10.97 -17.26 -13.88
CA GLY A 181 -9.98 -18.08 -14.59
C GLY A 181 -8.56 -17.70 -14.16
N ASP A 182 -7.76 -17.15 -15.08
CA ASP A 182 -6.41 -16.64 -14.84
C ASP A 182 -6.34 -15.11 -14.76
N ARG A 183 -7.50 -14.43 -14.87
CA ARG A 183 -7.60 -12.98 -14.96
C ARG A 183 -8.02 -12.36 -13.63
N VAL A 184 -7.18 -11.49 -13.08
CA VAL A 184 -7.55 -10.62 -11.96
C VAL A 184 -8.56 -9.58 -12.46
N VAL A 185 -9.79 -9.61 -11.91
CA VAL A 185 -10.89 -8.70 -12.23
C VAL A 185 -11.14 -7.65 -11.13
N GLY A 186 -10.48 -7.80 -9.98
CA GLY A 186 -10.53 -6.84 -8.90
C GLY A 186 -9.49 -7.13 -7.84
N ALA A 187 -9.08 -6.11 -7.10
CA ALA A 187 -8.17 -6.22 -5.98
C ALA A 187 -8.57 -5.26 -4.86
N VAL A 188 -8.42 -5.72 -3.62
CA VAL A 188 -8.49 -4.88 -2.42
C VAL A 188 -7.17 -5.02 -1.66
N THR A 189 -6.45 -3.93 -1.46
CA THR A 189 -5.18 -3.92 -0.70
C THR A 189 -5.34 -3.16 0.61
N PHE A 190 -4.60 -3.56 1.63
CA PHE A 190 -4.66 -2.96 2.96
C PHE A 190 -3.30 -2.44 3.42
N ASP A 191 -3.30 -1.27 4.07
CA ASP A 191 -2.24 -0.93 5.02
C ASP A 191 -2.78 -1.17 6.45
N ILE A 192 -2.07 -2.01 7.20
CA ILE A 192 -2.43 -2.38 8.58
C ILE A 192 -1.45 -1.71 9.54
N ALA A 193 -1.98 -1.09 10.60
CA ALA A 193 -1.22 -0.46 11.67
C ALA A 193 -1.84 -0.82 13.02
N GLY A 194 -1.02 -1.27 13.98
CA GLY A 194 -1.51 -1.62 15.32
C GLY A 194 -2.61 -2.69 15.35
N GLY A 195 -2.56 -3.65 14.42
CA GLY A 195 -3.57 -4.72 14.30
C GLY A 195 -4.91 -4.28 13.69
N LYS A 196 -5.02 -3.03 13.20
CA LYS A 196 -6.22 -2.50 12.53
C LYS A 196 -5.88 -1.97 11.13
N ILE A 197 -6.88 -1.87 10.28
CA ILE A 197 -6.76 -1.36 8.91
C ILE A 197 -6.77 0.17 8.96
N ALA A 198 -5.65 0.78 8.56
CA ALA A 198 -5.50 2.23 8.45
C ALA A 198 -5.82 2.74 7.04
N PHE A 199 -5.64 1.90 6.01
CA PHE A 199 -5.92 2.27 4.63
C PHE A 199 -6.49 1.11 3.82
N VAL A 200 -7.50 1.38 3.01
CA VAL A 200 -8.08 0.42 2.05
C VAL A 200 -7.97 0.98 0.63
N ARG A 201 -7.53 0.15 -0.33
CA ARG A 201 -7.59 0.49 -1.75
C ARG A 201 -8.37 -0.54 -2.53
N GLY A 202 -9.46 -0.13 -3.18
CA GLY A 202 -10.20 -0.95 -4.15
C GLY A 202 -9.79 -0.59 -5.57
N ILE A 203 -9.46 -1.61 -6.38
CA ILE A 203 -9.08 -1.46 -7.79
C ILE A 203 -9.87 -2.48 -8.60
N ALA A 204 -10.64 -2.03 -9.57
CA ALA A 204 -11.34 -2.90 -10.52
C ALA A 204 -11.34 -2.37 -11.96
N ALA A 205 -10.72 -1.21 -12.23
CA ALA A 205 -10.52 -0.73 -13.58
C ALA A 205 -9.54 -1.66 -14.33
N PRO A 206 -9.92 -2.24 -15.49
CA PRO A 206 -9.06 -3.19 -16.21
C PRO A 206 -7.69 -2.62 -16.55
N THR A 207 -7.62 -1.34 -16.92
CA THR A 207 -6.39 -0.61 -17.25
C THR A 207 -5.42 -0.49 -16.07
N ARG A 208 -5.92 -0.53 -14.83
CA ARG A 208 -5.10 -0.46 -13.61
C ARG A 208 -4.67 -1.84 -13.11
N LEU A 209 -5.28 -2.91 -13.61
CA LEU A 209 -5.01 -4.29 -13.20
C LEU A 209 -3.98 -5.01 -14.10
N THR A 210 -3.61 -4.46 -15.27
CA THR A 210 -2.75 -5.12 -16.27
C THR A 210 -1.49 -5.74 -15.66
N ARG A 211 -0.70 -4.96 -14.92
CA ARG A 211 0.54 -5.45 -14.29
C ARG A 211 0.29 -6.52 -13.22
N LEU A 212 -0.79 -6.38 -12.46
CA LEU A 212 -1.16 -7.35 -11.43
C LEU A 212 -1.61 -8.67 -12.06
N ALA A 213 -2.39 -8.63 -13.14
CA ALA A 213 -2.82 -9.80 -13.89
C ALA A 213 -1.63 -10.55 -14.52
N GLU A 214 -0.65 -9.83 -15.07
CA GLU A 214 0.60 -10.44 -15.56
C GLU A 214 1.42 -11.11 -14.47
N ALA A 215 1.54 -10.46 -13.31
CA ALA A 215 2.23 -11.05 -12.17
C ALA A 215 1.50 -12.28 -11.63
N TRP A 216 0.17 -12.23 -11.55
CA TRP A 216 -0.67 -13.34 -11.10
C TRP A 216 -0.51 -14.59 -11.97
N ARG A 217 -0.48 -14.45 -13.30
CA ARG A 217 -0.29 -15.60 -14.22
C ARG A 217 1.04 -16.34 -14.04
N ARG A 218 2.05 -15.67 -13.48
CA ARG A 218 3.36 -16.26 -13.17
C ARG A 218 3.46 -16.76 -11.73
N HIS A 219 2.44 -16.51 -10.93
CA HIS A 219 2.37 -16.92 -9.53
C HIS A 219 1.61 -18.24 -9.43
N GLU A 220 2.09 -19.16 -8.61
CA GLU A 220 1.35 -20.35 -8.23
C GLU A 220 0.50 -20.00 -6.99
N PRO A 221 -0.82 -19.85 -7.13
CA PRO A 221 -1.63 -19.31 -6.06
C PRO A 221 -1.95 -20.37 -5.01
N ASP A 222 -2.00 -19.95 -3.75
CA ASP A 222 -2.62 -20.73 -2.68
C ASP A 222 -4.09 -21.04 -3.00
N ALA A 223 -4.62 -22.03 -2.29
CA ALA A 223 -6.04 -22.35 -2.32
C ALA A 223 -6.91 -21.09 -2.13
N PRO A 224 -7.98 -20.92 -2.93
CA PRO A 224 -8.84 -19.76 -2.82
C PRO A 224 -9.52 -19.69 -1.44
N LEU A 225 -9.68 -18.48 -0.93
CA LEU A 225 -10.52 -18.20 0.23
C LEU A 225 -11.99 -18.52 -0.06
N ILE A 226 -12.43 -18.24 -1.30
CA ILE A 226 -13.78 -18.51 -1.80
C ILE A 226 -13.65 -19.02 -3.24
N THR A 227 -14.15 -20.22 -3.53
CA THR A 227 -14.07 -20.80 -4.88
C THR A 227 -14.99 -20.09 -5.89
N GLN A 228 -16.13 -19.57 -5.42
CA GLN A 228 -17.14 -18.90 -6.23
C GLN A 228 -17.77 -17.74 -5.43
N TRP A 229 -17.43 -16.50 -5.80
CA TRP A 229 -17.94 -15.27 -5.17
C TRP A 229 -19.17 -14.70 -5.87
#